data_AF-A0A520AMM1-F1
#
_entry.id   AF-A0A520AMM1-F1
#
_cell.length_a   1.000
_cell.length_b   1.000
_cell.length_c   1.000
_cell.angle_alpha   90.00
_cell.angle_beta   90.00
_cell.angle_gamma   90.00
#
_symmetry.space_group_name_H-M   'P 1'
#
loop_
_entity.id
_entity.type
_entity.pdbx_description
1 polymer ?
#
loop_
_entity_poly.entity_id
_entity_poly.type
_entity_poly.pdbx_seq_one_letter_code
_entity_poly.pdbx_strand_id
1 'polypeptide(L)'
;MKNYLLALLFTFVQFSAFSQSQSDELKNNINEFNLNFEKGSYVWKSTKEWQIGITQSGYKVSIDSNQKKSGKYSLMIENIKKVPDGGSGMSNLIIPAKFEGKQVEIKFYLKLEDVKGYVDFILRNYDEDDDILQS
;
A
#
# COMPACT_ATOMS: atom_id res chain seq x y z
N MET A 1 29.95 39.12 14.09
CA MET A 1 29.76 37.93 13.22
C MET A 1 29.42 36.63 13.98
N LYS A 2 29.82 36.43 15.25
CA LYS A 2 29.47 35.22 16.04
C LYS A 2 27.98 35.09 16.43
N ASN A 3 27.24 36.19 16.53
CA ASN A 3 25.87 36.18 17.08
C ASN A 3 24.78 35.83 16.06
N TYR A 4 25.10 35.80 14.76
CA TYR A 4 24.15 35.43 13.70
C TYR A 4 24.10 33.93 13.43
N LEU A 5 25.12 33.18 13.87
CA LEU A 5 25.17 31.72 13.71
C LEU A 5 24.15 31.00 14.60
N LEU A 6 23.88 31.54 15.80
CA LEU A 6 22.88 30.98 16.72
C LEU A 6 21.44 31.18 16.23
N ALA A 7 21.15 32.29 15.56
CA ALA A 7 19.82 32.58 15.04
C ALA A 7 19.43 31.66 13.86
N LEU A 8 20.40 31.31 13.03
CA LEU A 8 20.22 30.37 11.90
C LEU A 8 19.92 28.94 12.35
N LEU A 9 20.52 28.52 13.47
CA LEU A 9 20.23 27.23 14.12
C LEU A 9 18.80 27.18 14.68
N PHE A 10 18.27 28.30 15.19
CA PHE A 10 16.91 28.35 15.74
C PHE A 10 15.82 28.28 14.66
N THR A 11 16.07 28.83 13.47
CA THR A 11 15.11 28.76 12.35
C THR A 11 15.00 27.38 11.71
N PHE A 12 16.07 26.57 11.76
CA PHE A 12 16.03 25.21 11.20
C PHE A 12 15.23 24.22 12.07
N VAL A 13 15.17 24.43 13.39
CA VAL A 13 14.43 23.55 14.31
C VAL A 13 12.91 23.70 14.17
N GLN A 14 12.41 24.88 13.79
CA GLN A 14 10.97 25.10 13.67
C GLN A 14 10.36 24.52 12.38
N PHE A 15 11.17 24.26 11.34
CA PHE A 15 10.66 23.69 10.09
C PHE A 15 10.44 22.16 10.16
N SER A 16 11.11 21.45 11.09
CA SER A 16 10.95 20.01 11.29
C SER A 16 9.72 19.61 12.11
N ALA A 17 9.03 20.56 12.76
CA ALA A 17 7.92 20.26 13.66
C ALA A 17 6.56 20.06 12.96
N PHE A 18 6.45 20.37 11.66
CA PHE A 18 5.30 19.98 10.84
C PHE A 18 5.44 18.53 10.35
N SER A 19 5.65 17.60 11.27
CA SER A 19 5.47 16.17 10.98
C SER A 19 3.98 15.86 11.09
N GLN A 20 3.37 15.50 9.96
CA GLN A 20 1.96 15.10 9.87
C GLN A 20 1.65 14.01 10.91
N SER A 21 0.92 14.35 11.97
CA SER A 21 0.40 13.35 12.90
C SER A 21 -0.80 12.67 12.25
N GLN A 22 -0.57 11.46 11.73
CA GLN A 22 -1.66 10.58 11.35
C GLN A 22 -2.51 10.24 12.60
N SER A 23 -3.84 10.19 12.47
CA SER A 23 -4.71 9.85 13.60
C SER A 23 -4.39 8.47 14.16
N ASP A 24 -4.55 8.29 15.47
CA ASP A 24 -4.19 7.02 16.12
C ASP A 24 -5.06 5.85 15.62
N GLU A 25 -6.32 6.10 15.27
CA GLU A 25 -7.20 5.12 14.62
C GLU A 25 -6.65 4.68 13.25
N LEU A 26 -6.21 5.64 12.42
CA LEU A 26 -5.65 5.33 11.11
C LEU A 26 -4.31 4.59 11.23
N LYS A 27 -3.46 4.96 12.18
CA LYS A 27 -2.23 4.21 12.49
C LYS A 27 -2.52 2.79 12.93
N ASN A 28 -3.53 2.60 13.78
CA ASN A 28 -3.94 1.28 14.25
C ASN A 28 -4.41 0.42 13.08
N ASN A 29 -5.28 0.94 12.20
CA ASN A 29 -5.76 0.22 11.02
C ASN A 29 -4.62 -0.11 10.04
N ILE A 30 -3.72 0.83 9.77
CA ILE A 30 -2.54 0.61 8.92
C ILE A 30 -1.68 -0.52 9.45
N ASN A 31 -1.42 -0.50 10.76
CA ASN A 31 -0.65 -1.54 11.39
C ASN A 31 -1.41 -2.86 11.34
N GLU A 32 -2.66 -2.91 11.81
CA GLU A 32 -3.49 -4.11 11.85
C GLU A 32 -3.49 -4.87 10.52
N PHE A 33 -3.82 -4.18 9.43
CA PHE A 33 -3.95 -4.76 8.09
C PHE A 33 -2.68 -4.69 7.23
N ASN A 34 -1.55 -4.27 7.78
CA ASN A 34 -0.27 -4.13 7.08
C ASN A 34 -0.35 -3.26 5.80
N LEU A 35 -1.11 -2.15 5.83
CA LEU A 35 -1.32 -1.29 4.66
C LEU A 35 -0.07 -0.51 4.24
N ASN A 36 0.95 -0.49 5.08
CA ASN A 36 2.25 0.14 4.84
C ASN A 36 3.36 -0.87 4.53
N PHE A 37 3.07 -2.17 4.47
CA PHE A 37 4.04 -3.22 4.15
C PHE A 37 5.21 -3.33 5.14
N GLU A 38 5.01 -3.01 6.41
CA GLU A 38 6.07 -3.06 7.43
C GLU A 38 6.10 -4.37 8.23
N LYS A 39 5.04 -5.20 8.16
CA LYS A 39 4.98 -6.49 8.86
C LYS A 39 5.56 -7.61 7.98
N GLY A 40 6.50 -8.38 8.54
CA GLY A 40 7.38 -9.31 7.83
C GLY A 40 6.84 -10.71 7.48
N SER A 41 5.57 -11.01 7.74
CA SER A 41 4.95 -12.24 7.25
C SER A 41 4.22 -11.93 5.94
N TYR A 42 4.65 -12.60 4.88
CA TYR A 42 4.09 -12.45 3.54
C TYR A 42 3.91 -13.85 2.97
N VAL A 43 2.70 -14.40 3.10
CA VAL A 43 2.41 -15.77 2.68
C VAL A 43 1.37 -15.75 1.55
N TRP A 44 1.66 -16.45 0.46
CA TRP A 44 0.80 -16.58 -0.74
C TRP A 44 -0.66 -17.03 -0.46
N LYS A 45 -0.96 -17.56 0.74
CA LYS A 45 -2.28 -18.05 1.16
C LYS A 45 -2.85 -17.38 2.41
N SER A 46 -2.25 -16.32 2.92
CA SER A 46 -2.80 -15.62 4.08
C SER A 46 -3.94 -14.71 3.64
N THR A 47 -5.07 -14.77 4.35
CA THR A 47 -6.20 -13.85 4.14
C THR A 47 -5.98 -12.50 4.81
N LYS A 48 -5.00 -12.41 5.74
CA LYS A 48 -4.72 -11.22 6.54
C LYS A 48 -3.49 -10.44 6.08
N GLU A 49 -2.87 -10.85 4.97
CA GLU A 49 -1.64 -10.27 4.44
C GLU A 49 -1.73 -10.08 2.94
N TRP A 50 -0.90 -9.18 2.42
CA TRP A 50 -0.71 -9.01 0.98
C TRP A 50 -0.12 -10.28 0.37
N GLN A 51 -0.74 -10.75 -0.71
CA GLN A 51 -0.26 -11.91 -1.44
C GLN A 51 1.01 -11.56 -2.23
N ILE A 52 2.12 -12.23 -1.93
CA ILE A 52 3.39 -12.08 -2.66
C ILE A 52 3.81 -13.41 -3.30
N GLY A 53 4.51 -13.35 -4.42
CA GLY A 53 4.96 -14.54 -5.15
C GLY A 53 4.96 -14.35 -6.65
N ILE A 54 5.07 -15.45 -7.38
CA ILE A 54 4.96 -15.45 -8.83
C ILE A 54 3.52 -15.82 -9.20
N THR A 55 2.84 -14.92 -9.89
CA THR A 55 1.49 -15.13 -10.40
C THR A 55 1.50 -16.15 -11.55
N GLN A 56 0.35 -16.76 -11.82
CA GLN A 56 0.21 -17.68 -12.97
C GLN A 56 0.47 -16.98 -14.32
N SER A 57 0.21 -15.67 -14.38
CA SER A 57 0.47 -14.80 -15.54
C SER A 57 1.94 -14.42 -15.71
N GLY A 58 2.83 -14.78 -14.77
CA GLY A 58 4.27 -14.54 -14.87
C GLY A 58 4.76 -13.22 -14.27
N TYR A 59 3.92 -12.51 -13.51
CA TYR A 59 4.34 -11.36 -12.72
C TYR A 59 4.91 -11.82 -11.39
N LYS A 60 5.89 -11.07 -10.88
CA LYS A 60 6.38 -11.23 -9.51
C LYS A 60 5.85 -10.10 -8.67
N VAL A 61 5.17 -10.46 -7.60
CA VAL A 61 4.78 -9.57 -6.52
C VAL A 61 5.76 -9.78 -5.38
N SER A 62 6.38 -8.70 -4.90
CA SER A 62 7.38 -8.77 -3.84
C SER A 62 7.46 -7.49 -3.04
N ILE A 63 8.19 -7.53 -1.92
CA ILE A 63 8.49 -6.36 -1.10
C ILE A 63 9.75 -5.70 -1.62
N ASP A 64 9.70 -4.37 -1.81
CA ASP A 64 10.84 -3.57 -2.24
C ASP A 64 11.23 -2.55 -1.15
N SER A 65 12.52 -2.49 -0.83
CA SER A 65 13.10 -1.53 0.11
C SER A 65 13.78 -0.35 -0.59
N ASN A 66 13.89 -0.37 -1.92
CA ASN A 66 14.58 0.66 -2.69
C ASN A 66 13.63 1.78 -3.10
N GLN A 67 12.49 1.43 -3.71
CA GLN A 67 11.45 2.38 -4.14
C GLN A 67 10.29 2.35 -3.14
N LYS A 68 10.14 3.42 -2.34
CA LYS A 68 9.08 3.52 -1.32
C LYS A 68 8.59 4.95 -1.17
N LYS A 69 7.30 5.11 -0.83
CA LYS A 69 6.71 6.42 -0.54
C LYS A 69 7.03 6.92 0.87
N SER A 70 7.06 6.00 1.83
CA SER A 70 7.29 6.22 3.26
C SER A 70 7.62 4.88 3.92
N GLY A 71 8.18 4.89 5.12
CA GLY A 71 8.57 3.64 5.80
C GLY A 71 9.82 3.01 5.18
N LYS A 72 9.98 1.71 5.38
CA LYS A 72 11.11 0.90 4.91
C LYS A 72 10.77 0.17 3.61
N TYR A 73 9.50 -0.10 3.36
CA TYR A 73 9.08 -1.03 2.33
C TYR A 73 7.92 -0.51 1.46
N SER A 74 7.79 -1.12 0.29
CA SER A 74 6.64 -1.00 -0.61
C SER A 74 6.32 -2.36 -1.22
N LEU A 75 5.16 -2.47 -1.87
CA LEU A 75 4.81 -3.61 -2.69
C LEU A 75 5.16 -3.33 -4.15
N MET A 76 5.98 -4.19 -4.75
CA MET A 76 6.39 -4.11 -6.15
C MET A 76 5.74 -5.24 -6.94
N ILE A 77 5.15 -4.88 -8.08
CA ILE A 77 4.64 -5.81 -9.08
C ILE A 77 5.47 -5.59 -10.34
N GLU A 78 6.24 -6.60 -10.73
CA GLU A 78 7.10 -6.54 -11.91
C GLU A 78 6.82 -7.71 -12.85
N ASN A 79 6.97 -7.46 -14.14
CA ASN A 79 6.86 -8.49 -15.16
C ASN A 79 8.24 -9.18 -15.34
N ILE A 80 8.34 -10.47 -15.00
CA ILE A 80 9.62 -11.21 -15.04
C ILE A 80 9.68 -12.30 -16.13
N LYS A 81 8.62 -12.47 -16.94
CA LYS A 81 8.53 -13.48 -18.01
C LYS A 81 7.78 -12.90 -19.20
N LYS A 82 7.90 -13.51 -20.38
CA LYS A 82 6.99 -13.16 -21.48
C LYS A 82 5.56 -13.49 -21.05
N VAL A 83 4.79 -12.45 -20.73
CA VAL A 83 3.38 -12.57 -20.34
C VAL A 83 2.58 -12.95 -21.58
N PRO A 84 1.76 -14.01 -21.53
CA PRO A 84 0.79 -14.29 -22.58
C PRO A 84 -0.12 -13.07 -22.80
N ASP A 85 -0.54 -12.79 -24.03
CA ASP A 85 -1.44 -11.67 -24.32
C ASP A 85 -2.64 -11.69 -23.35
N GLY A 86 -2.84 -10.58 -22.61
CA GLY A 86 -3.92 -10.43 -21.62
C GLY A 86 -3.60 -10.85 -20.18
N GLY A 87 -2.37 -11.28 -19.86
CA GLY A 87 -2.00 -11.61 -18.47
C GLY A 87 -1.84 -10.38 -17.56
N SER A 88 -2.40 -10.44 -16.35
CA SER A 88 -2.31 -9.38 -15.33
C SER A 88 -1.60 -9.86 -14.06
N GLY A 89 -0.84 -8.98 -13.42
CA GLY A 89 -0.28 -9.20 -12.09
C GLY A 89 -1.14 -8.49 -11.04
N MET A 90 -1.49 -9.18 -9.95
CA MET A 90 -2.29 -8.62 -8.87
C MET A 90 -1.80 -9.12 -7.51
N SER A 91 -1.92 -8.26 -6.51
CA SER A 91 -1.87 -8.63 -5.10
C SER A 91 -3.15 -8.14 -4.44
N ASN A 92 -3.68 -8.91 -3.50
CA ASN A 92 -4.88 -8.59 -2.77
C ASN A 92 -4.68 -8.78 -1.27
N LEU A 93 -5.50 -8.07 -0.52
CA LEU A 93 -5.64 -8.14 0.93
C LEU A 93 -7.14 -8.18 1.24
N ILE A 94 -7.55 -9.05 2.16
CA ILE A 94 -8.93 -9.08 2.65
C ILE A 94 -8.97 -8.33 3.99
N ILE A 95 -9.84 -7.32 4.07
CA ILE A 95 -10.11 -6.58 5.31
C ILE A 95 -11.41 -7.15 5.90
N PRO A 96 -11.36 -7.94 6.98
CA PRO A 96 -12.54 -8.57 7.58
C PRO A 96 -13.31 -7.55 8.44
N ALA A 97 -13.91 -6.55 7.79
CA ALA A 97 -14.66 -5.50 8.47
C ALA A 97 -16.07 -5.37 7.88
N LYS A 98 -17.06 -5.22 8.76
CA LYS A 98 -18.45 -4.91 8.38
C LYS A 98 -18.65 -3.40 8.38
N PHE A 99 -19.03 -2.84 7.24
CA PHE A 99 -19.26 -1.40 7.09
C PHE A 99 -20.76 -1.11 6.97
N GLU A 100 -21.44 -0.94 8.09
CA GLU A 100 -22.86 -0.55 8.10
C GLU A 100 -22.99 0.98 8.08
N GLY A 101 -23.48 1.55 6.97
CA GLY A 101 -23.82 2.97 6.87
C GLY A 101 -22.64 3.94 7.02
N LYS A 102 -21.41 3.49 6.75
CA LYS A 102 -20.19 4.29 6.86
C LYS A 102 -19.58 4.60 5.50
N GLN A 103 -19.06 5.82 5.34
CA GLN A 103 -18.20 6.16 4.22
C GLN A 103 -16.83 5.52 4.42
N VAL A 104 -16.37 4.77 3.43
CA VAL A 104 -15.02 4.20 3.40
C VAL A 104 -14.17 5.01 2.44
N GLU A 105 -13.05 5.53 2.93
CA GLU A 105 -12.04 6.19 2.09
C GLU A 105 -10.84 5.25 1.97
N ILE A 106 -10.41 4.98 0.74
CA ILE A 106 -9.20 4.20 0.47
C ILE A 106 -8.25 5.05 -0.38
N LYS A 107 -7.00 5.16 0.07
CA LYS A 107 -5.95 5.94 -0.57
C LYS A 107 -4.74 5.06 -0.86
N PHE A 108 -4.30 5.05 -2.11
CA PHE A 108 -3.07 4.36 -2.54
C PHE A 108 -2.10 5.35 -3.16
N TYR A 109 -0.81 5.07 -2.98
CA TYR A 109 0.26 5.74 -3.69
C TYR A 109 0.86 4.75 -4.68
N LEU A 110 0.80 5.07 -5.97
CA LEU A 110 1.33 4.25 -7.05
C LEU A 110 2.53 4.95 -7.68
N LYS A 111 3.59 4.18 -7.95
CA LYS A 111 4.70 4.58 -8.81
C LYS A 111 4.73 3.60 -9.98
N LEU A 112 4.76 4.13 -11.20
CA LEU A 112 4.72 3.34 -12.42
C LEU A 112 6.02 3.58 -13.20
N GLU A 113 6.69 2.50 -13.60
CA GLU A 113 7.90 2.54 -14.43
C GLU A 113 7.72 1.54 -15.58
N ASP A 114 7.85 2.03 -16.81
CA ASP A 114 7.80 1.25 -18.05
C ASP A 114 6.57 0.32 -18.24
N VAL A 115 5.45 0.65 -17.57
CA VAL A 115 4.21 -0.11 -17.70
C VAL A 115 3.63 0.04 -19.11
N LYS A 116 3.30 -1.10 -19.73
CA LYS A 116 2.55 -1.17 -20.99
C LYS A 116 1.14 -1.68 -20.70
N GLY A 117 0.12 -0.96 -21.12
CA GLY A 117 -1.28 -1.26 -20.79
C GLY A 117 -1.80 -0.38 -19.65
N TYR A 118 -2.57 -0.97 -18.73
CA TYR A 118 -3.25 -0.28 -17.66
C TYR A 118 -2.88 -0.84 -16.28
N VAL A 119 -3.01 0.00 -15.26
CA VAL A 119 -2.99 -0.40 -13.84
C VAL A 119 -4.36 -0.07 -13.28
N ASP A 120 -4.90 -1.00 -12.49
CA ASP A 120 -6.22 -0.86 -11.90
C ASP A 120 -6.18 -1.15 -10.40
N PHE A 121 -7.13 -0.58 -9.67
CA PHE A 121 -7.38 -0.86 -8.27
C PHE A 121 -8.82 -1.35 -8.11
N ILE A 122 -8.97 -2.60 -7.70
CA ILE A 122 -10.26 -3.25 -7.57
C ILE A 122 -10.62 -3.34 -6.09
N LEU A 123 -11.70 -2.66 -5.69
CA LEU A 123 -12.38 -2.88 -4.43
C LEU A 123 -13.58 -3.79 -4.67
N ARG A 124 -13.64 -4.91 -3.95
CA ARG A 124 -14.80 -5.81 -3.95
C ARG A 124 -15.32 -5.96 -2.54
N ASN A 125 -16.61 -5.69 -2.37
CA ASN A 125 -17.33 -5.99 -1.15
C ASN A 125 -17.98 -7.37 -1.32
N TYR A 126 -17.91 -8.18 -0.28
CA TYR A 126 -18.66 -9.44 -0.19
C TYR A 126 -19.74 -9.21 0.86
N ASP A 127 -20.99 -9.40 0.46
CA ASP A 127 -22.09 -9.51 1.42
C ASP A 127 -22.26 -11.00 1.77
N GLU A 128 -22.33 -11.33 3.05
CA GLU A 128 -22.60 -12.71 3.50
C GLU A 128 -24.08 -13.07 3.34
N ASP A 129 -24.94 -12.08 3.16
CA ASP A 129 -26.31 -12.29 2.70
C ASP A 129 -26.27 -12.50 1.18
N ASP A 130 -26.49 -13.75 0.75
CA ASP A 130 -26.48 -14.26 -0.64
C ASP A 130 -27.50 -13.59 -1.61
N ASP A 131 -27.95 -12.37 -1.33
CA ASP A 131 -28.67 -11.53 -2.29
C ASP A 131 -27.67 -10.73 -3.12
N ILE A 132 -26.95 -11.49 -3.96
CA ILE A 132 -26.40 -11.09 -5.25
C ILE A 132 -26.31 -9.57 -5.46
N LEU A 133 -25.14 -8.98 -5.18
CA LEU A 133 -24.72 -7.77 -5.88
C LEU A 133 -23.95 -8.20 -7.13
N GLN A 134 -24.67 -8.43 -8.23
CA GLN A 134 -24.06 -8.43 -9.56
C GLN A 134 -23.64 -6.99 -9.86
N SER A 135 -22.34 -6.80 -10.07
CA SER A 135 -21.83 -5.71 -10.89
C SER A 135 -22.04 -6.02 -12.36
#